data_AF-A0A947WVP2-F1
#
_entry.id   AF-A0A947WVP2-F1
#
_cell.length_a   1.000
_cell.length_b   1.000
_cell.length_c   1.000
_cell.angle_alpha   90.00
_cell.angle_beta   90.00
_cell.angle_gamma   90.00
#
_symmetry.space_group_name_H-M   'P 1'
#
loop_
_entity.id
_entity.type
_entity.pdbx_description
1 polymer ?
#
loop_
_entity_poly.entity_id
_entity_poly.type
_entity_poly.pdbx_seq_one_letter_code
_entity_poly.pdbx_strand_id
1 'polypeptide(L)'
;MESILLPNKLQFKKGSNKNEAIMEFEPCEHGYGITIGNALRRTLLSSLPGAAITAVKFEGATHEFSAIPNVMEDVLQIILNLKQVRLRVHSDEPVHLQLSASGEKKITAGDFEKNADVEVVNPDQLVATLTDPKAEFKMEVIIERGRGFLTTEEKDKSELEAGMIAIDAIFTPIKNVAIKVENVRVGQITNFDKLILTIETDGTISPQDAAKESAKILIDHFNIIMEGERKPAEIPVFDPEAQTRREPAEGQEEIEEVTEEGEEKSEESEEPKEEAEKKAEEPEESAEEEK
;
A
#
# COMPACT_ATOMS: atom_id res chain seq x y z
N MET A 1 -19.86 -18.33 -36.71
CA MET A 1 -18.60 -18.28 -35.96
C MET A 1 -18.68 -19.38 -34.93
N GLU A 2 -17.77 -20.34 -34.95
CA GLU A 2 -17.72 -21.36 -33.89
C GLU A 2 -17.51 -20.64 -32.55
N SER A 3 -18.43 -20.87 -31.60
CA SER A 3 -18.32 -20.30 -30.27
C SER A 3 -17.19 -21.01 -29.53
N ILE A 4 -16.19 -20.24 -29.09
CA ILE A 4 -15.13 -20.76 -28.21
C ILE A 4 -15.78 -21.31 -26.94
N LEU A 5 -15.41 -22.53 -26.57
CA LEU A 5 -16.01 -23.21 -25.43
C LEU A 5 -15.48 -22.60 -24.14
N LEU A 6 -16.38 -22.02 -23.34
CA LEU A 6 -16.03 -21.48 -22.03
C LEU A 6 -15.94 -22.62 -21.00
N PRO A 7 -14.92 -22.59 -20.13
CA PRO A 7 -14.80 -23.58 -19.06
C PRO A 7 -15.98 -23.48 -18.11
N ASN A 8 -16.51 -24.64 -17.72
CA ASN A 8 -17.71 -24.74 -16.88
C ASN A 8 -17.44 -25.38 -15.52
N LYS A 9 -16.23 -25.87 -15.27
CA LYS A 9 -15.80 -26.41 -13.97
C LYS A 9 -14.63 -25.60 -13.43
N LEU A 10 -14.86 -25.00 -12.27
CA LEU A 10 -13.84 -24.42 -11.42
C LEU A 10 -13.89 -25.16 -10.07
N GLN A 11 -12.79 -25.78 -9.67
CA GLN A 11 -12.68 -26.46 -8.39
C GLN A 11 -11.44 -25.98 -7.64
N PHE A 12 -11.59 -25.76 -6.34
CA PHE A 12 -10.47 -25.50 -5.44
C PHE A 12 -10.29 -26.70 -4.52
N LYS A 13 -9.16 -27.39 -4.67
CA LYS A 13 -8.72 -28.43 -3.75
C LYS A 13 -7.74 -27.82 -2.74
N LYS A 14 -7.80 -28.27 -1.49
CA LYS A 14 -6.78 -27.90 -0.51
C LYS A 14 -5.45 -28.56 -0.91
N GLY A 15 -4.37 -27.79 -0.83
CA GLY A 15 -3.01 -28.29 -1.05
C GLY A 15 -2.51 -29.11 0.14
N SER A 16 -1.20 -29.36 0.17
CA SER A 16 -0.57 -30.09 1.27
C SER A 16 -0.47 -29.22 2.52
N ASN A 17 -0.29 -27.91 2.34
CA ASN A 17 -0.16 -26.93 3.41
C ASN A 17 -1.48 -26.16 3.66
N LYS A 18 -1.63 -25.59 4.87
CA LYS A 18 -2.80 -24.78 5.26
C LYS A 18 -3.03 -23.59 4.31
N ASN A 19 -1.95 -22.99 3.82
CA ASN A 19 -1.97 -21.80 2.96
C ASN A 19 -1.75 -22.15 1.48
N GLU A 20 -2.04 -23.39 1.09
CA GLU A 20 -1.88 -23.86 -0.29
C GLU A 20 -3.24 -24.32 -0.84
N ALA A 21 -3.54 -23.97 -2.08
CA ALA A 21 -4.69 -24.50 -2.81
C ALA A 21 -4.34 -24.82 -4.26
N ILE A 22 -5.00 -25.84 -4.79
CA ILE A 22 -4.91 -26.25 -6.18
C ILE A 22 -6.21 -25.87 -6.86
N MET A 23 -6.14 -24.93 -7.79
CA MET A 23 -7.25 -24.53 -8.64
C MET A 23 -7.24 -25.35 -9.93
N GLU A 24 -8.33 -26.05 -10.20
CA GLU A 24 -8.56 -26.79 -11.45
C GLU A 24 -9.62 -26.08 -12.28
N PHE A 25 -9.28 -25.81 -13.55
CA PHE A 25 -10.13 -25.11 -14.50
C PHE A 25 -10.20 -25.90 -15.80
N GLU A 26 -11.37 -26.45 -16.13
CA GLU A 26 -11.60 -27.31 -17.29
C GLU A 26 -13.06 -27.21 -17.80
N PRO A 27 -13.33 -27.56 -19.06
CA PRO A 27 -12.39 -27.68 -20.17
C PRO A 27 -12.11 -26.32 -20.83
N CYS A 28 -10.84 -26.02 -21.08
CA CYS A 28 -10.40 -24.84 -21.83
C CYS A 28 -10.14 -25.21 -23.29
N GLU A 29 -10.37 -24.28 -24.21
CA GLU A 29 -9.93 -24.42 -25.60
C GLU A 29 -8.40 -24.66 -25.68
N HIS A 30 -7.94 -25.34 -26.72
CA HIS A 30 -6.52 -25.64 -26.88
C HIS A 30 -5.64 -24.38 -26.82
N GLY A 31 -4.64 -24.39 -25.95
CA GLY A 31 -3.72 -23.26 -25.73
C GLY A 31 -4.22 -22.22 -24.72
N TYR A 32 -5.53 -22.17 -24.41
CA TYR A 32 -6.07 -21.23 -23.43
C TYR A 32 -5.62 -21.58 -22.00
N GLY A 33 -5.32 -22.86 -21.71
CA GLY A 33 -4.81 -23.25 -20.41
C GLY A 33 -3.48 -22.54 -20.08
N ILE A 34 -2.57 -22.47 -21.06
CA ILE A 34 -1.28 -21.79 -20.91
C ILE A 34 -1.46 -20.28 -20.81
N THR A 35 -2.30 -19.70 -21.68
CA THR A 35 -2.55 -18.25 -21.72
C THR A 35 -3.13 -17.74 -20.40
N ILE A 36 -4.19 -18.39 -19.91
CA ILE A 36 -4.85 -18.03 -18.64
C ILE A 36 -3.93 -18.29 -17.46
N GLY A 37 -3.25 -19.45 -17.44
CA GLY A 37 -2.34 -19.83 -16.36
C GLY A 37 -1.19 -18.83 -16.20
N ASN A 38 -0.55 -18.43 -17.30
CA ASN A 38 0.54 -17.46 -17.28
C ASN A 38 0.07 -16.06 -16.88
N ALA A 39 -1.09 -15.62 -17.37
CA ALA A 39 -1.67 -14.33 -16.98
C ALA A 39 -1.93 -14.28 -15.47
N LEU A 40 -2.64 -15.28 -14.93
CA LEU A 40 -2.93 -15.36 -13.50
C LEU A 40 -1.66 -15.45 -12.66
N ARG A 41 -0.67 -16.25 -13.07
CA ARG A 41 0.60 -16.37 -12.32
C ARG A 41 1.34 -15.04 -12.24
N ARG A 42 1.37 -14.26 -13.32
CA ARG A 42 2.01 -12.93 -13.31
C ARG A 42 1.28 -12.00 -12.35
N THR A 43 -0.05 -11.91 -12.45
CA THR A 43 -0.86 -11.04 -11.60
C THR A 43 -0.78 -11.43 -10.12
N LEU A 44 -0.83 -12.73 -9.81
CA LEU A 44 -0.68 -13.25 -8.45
C LEU A 44 0.65 -12.81 -7.81
N LEU A 45 1.75 -12.90 -8.56
CA LEU A 45 3.08 -12.61 -8.03
C LEU A 45 3.41 -11.10 -7.96
N SER A 46 2.76 -10.25 -8.75
CA SER A 46 3.14 -8.83 -8.85
C SER A 46 2.08 -7.81 -8.45
N SER A 47 0.79 -8.13 -8.58
CA SER A 47 -0.26 -7.10 -8.62
C SER A 47 -1.22 -7.14 -7.43
N LEU A 48 -1.14 -8.18 -6.59
CA LEU A 48 -1.97 -8.25 -5.40
C LEU A 48 -1.54 -7.21 -4.37
N PRO A 49 -2.51 -6.51 -3.74
CA PRO A 49 -2.21 -5.62 -2.64
C PRO A 49 -1.77 -6.43 -1.41
N GLY A 50 -0.81 -5.89 -0.68
CA GLY A 50 -0.41 -6.41 0.61
C GLY A 50 0.25 -5.33 1.45
N ALA A 51 0.86 -5.73 2.56
CA ALA A 51 1.49 -4.83 3.50
C ALA A 51 2.87 -5.35 3.92
N ALA A 52 3.80 -4.44 4.12
CA ALA A 52 5.16 -4.75 4.52
C ALA A 52 5.74 -3.64 5.39
N ILE A 53 6.73 -3.99 6.19
CA ILE A 53 7.57 -3.02 6.90
C ILE A 53 8.50 -2.37 5.88
N THR A 54 8.54 -1.04 5.84
CA THR A 54 9.29 -0.28 4.83
C THR A 54 10.39 0.59 5.43
N ALA A 55 10.30 0.90 6.72
CA ALA A 55 11.36 1.54 7.47
C ALA A 55 11.37 1.06 8.91
N VAL A 56 12.55 1.14 9.55
CA VAL A 56 12.75 0.79 10.95
C VAL A 56 13.69 1.77 11.62
N LYS A 57 13.41 2.11 12.87
CA LYS A 57 14.24 2.94 13.75
C LYS A 57 14.57 2.12 14.99
N PHE A 58 15.84 2.11 15.38
CA PHE A 58 16.29 1.41 16.58
C PHE A 58 16.84 2.41 17.59
N GLU A 59 16.53 2.22 18.87
CA GLU A 59 17.17 2.98 19.94
C GLU A 59 18.63 2.49 20.10
N GLY A 60 19.59 3.35 19.77
CA GLY A 60 21.03 3.04 19.90
C GLY A 60 21.73 2.53 18.64
N ALA A 61 21.06 2.46 17.49
CA ALA A 61 21.68 2.19 16.19
C ALA A 61 21.30 3.25 15.17
N THR A 62 22.30 3.83 14.49
CA THR A 62 22.10 4.90 13.49
C THR A 62 22.18 4.39 12.06
N HIS A 63 22.69 3.17 11.85
CA HIS A 63 22.84 2.56 10.53
C HIS A 63 22.67 1.03 10.59
N GLU A 64 22.44 0.42 9.43
CA GLU A 64 22.12 -1.01 9.30
C GLU A 64 23.26 -1.95 9.72
N PHE A 65 24.51 -1.50 9.65
CA PHE A 65 25.69 -2.28 10.07
C PHE A 65 26.03 -2.17 11.56
N SER A 66 25.21 -1.49 12.37
CA SER A 66 25.45 -1.34 13.80
C SER A 66 25.10 -2.64 14.55
N ALA A 67 25.72 -2.83 15.71
CA ALA A 67 25.30 -3.85 16.68
C ALA A 67 24.63 -3.14 17.87
N ILE A 68 23.53 -3.72 18.36
CA ILE A 68 22.84 -3.21 19.55
C ILE A 68 23.39 -3.97 20.77
N PRO A 69 23.87 -3.27 21.81
CA PRO A 69 24.37 -3.93 23.02
C PRO A 69 23.32 -4.86 23.65
N ASN A 70 23.76 -6.04 24.09
CA ASN A 70 22.93 -7.03 24.79
C ASN A 70 21.83 -7.69 23.93
N VAL A 71 21.91 -7.54 22.60
CA VAL A 71 21.12 -8.28 21.62
C VAL A 71 22.03 -9.29 20.93
N MET A 72 21.55 -10.52 20.71
CA MET A 72 22.34 -11.58 20.08
C MET A 72 22.56 -11.34 18.58
N GLU A 73 21.54 -10.83 17.90
CA GLU A 73 21.53 -10.54 16.47
C GLU A 73 22.05 -9.12 16.17
N ASP A 74 22.69 -8.94 15.02
CA ASP A 74 23.03 -7.61 14.50
C ASP A 74 21.81 -6.94 13.83
N VAL A 75 21.91 -5.63 13.55
CA VAL A 75 20.79 -4.88 12.96
C VAL A 75 20.38 -5.45 11.59
N LEU A 76 21.32 -5.91 10.77
CA LEU A 76 21.02 -6.56 9.49
C LEU A 76 20.18 -7.83 9.66
N GLN A 77 20.54 -8.69 10.61
CA GLN A 77 19.81 -9.91 10.89
C GLN A 77 18.41 -9.61 11.43
N ILE A 78 18.27 -8.57 12.27
CA ILE A 78 16.95 -8.10 12.71
C ILE A 78 16.13 -7.60 11.51
N ILE A 79 16.72 -6.81 10.60
CA ILE A 79 16.04 -6.37 9.37
C ILE A 79 15.58 -7.56 8.52
N LEU A 80 16.42 -8.59 8.35
CA LEU A 80 16.06 -9.81 7.63
C LEU A 80 14.91 -10.57 8.30
N ASN A 81 14.88 -10.60 9.63
CA ASN A 81 13.79 -11.19 10.41
C ASN A 81 12.50 -10.38 10.25
N LEU A 82 12.58 -9.04 10.25
CA LEU A 82 11.43 -8.15 10.04
C LEU A 82 10.81 -8.32 8.65
N LYS A 83 11.63 -8.54 7.61
CA LYS A 83 11.14 -8.87 6.25
C LYS A 83 10.34 -10.18 6.18
N GLN A 84 10.45 -11.07 7.18
CA GLN A 84 9.67 -12.30 7.29
C GLN A 84 8.36 -12.13 8.06
N VAL A 85 8.15 -10.99 8.73
CA VAL A 85 6.88 -10.68 9.40
C VAL A 85 5.80 -10.47 8.32
N ARG A 86 4.59 -10.97 8.60
CA ARG A 86 3.42 -10.90 7.74
C ARG A 86 2.33 -10.14 8.45
N LEU A 87 1.83 -9.11 7.76
CA LEU A 87 0.97 -8.08 8.33
C LEU A 87 -0.24 -7.92 7.43
N ARG A 88 -1.40 -7.72 8.04
CA ARG A 88 -2.60 -7.23 7.36
C ARG A 88 -2.85 -5.82 7.85
N VAL A 89 -2.96 -4.88 6.91
CA VAL A 89 -3.20 -3.46 7.22
C VAL A 89 -4.52 -3.04 6.61
N HIS A 90 -5.31 -2.30 7.40
CA HIS A 90 -6.62 -1.81 7.02
C HIS A 90 -6.64 -0.31 6.67
N SER A 91 -5.64 0.46 7.11
CA SER A 91 -5.44 1.86 6.71
C SER A 91 -4.76 1.97 5.34
N ASP A 92 -5.01 3.04 4.59
CA ASP A 92 -4.28 3.35 3.35
C ASP A 92 -3.07 4.27 3.61
N GLU A 93 -2.98 4.86 4.81
CA GLU A 93 -1.84 5.70 5.22
C GLU A 93 -0.73 4.86 5.90
N PRO A 94 0.53 5.33 5.91
CA PRO A 94 1.61 4.69 6.64
C PRO A 94 1.30 4.59 8.14
N VAL A 95 1.46 3.40 8.72
CA VAL A 95 1.18 3.16 10.14
C VAL A 95 2.48 2.92 10.89
N HIS A 96 2.65 3.65 11.99
CA HIS A 96 3.77 3.46 12.92
C HIS A 96 3.41 2.41 13.96
N LEU A 97 4.32 1.45 14.17
CA LEU A 97 4.19 0.40 15.17
C LEU A 97 5.44 0.36 16.03
N GLN A 98 5.26 0.33 17.35
CA GLN A 98 6.36 0.27 18.29
C GLN A 98 6.48 -1.13 18.89
N LEU A 99 7.71 -1.51 19.22
CA LEU A 99 8.03 -2.70 19.98
C LEU A 99 9.01 -2.32 21.07
N SER A 100 8.62 -2.59 22.31
CA SER A 100 9.46 -2.38 23.49
C SER A 100 9.60 -3.68 24.28
N ALA A 101 10.84 -3.99 24.67
CA ALA A 101 11.18 -5.19 25.39
C ALA A 101 12.30 -4.92 26.38
N SER A 102 12.19 -5.52 27.57
CA SER A 102 13.23 -5.44 28.59
C SER A 102 13.48 -6.81 29.20
N GLY A 103 14.73 -7.03 29.62
CA GLY A 103 15.17 -8.28 30.24
C GLY A 103 15.52 -9.38 29.23
N GLU A 104 16.06 -10.47 29.75
CA GLU A 104 16.49 -11.62 28.94
C GLU A 104 15.27 -12.38 28.40
N LYS A 105 14.97 -12.22 27.11
CA LYS A 105 13.87 -12.90 26.42
C LYS A 105 14.06 -12.93 24.91
N LYS A 106 13.37 -13.86 24.26
CA LYS A 106 13.16 -13.84 22.81
C LYS A 106 12.02 -12.90 22.47
N ILE A 107 12.27 -11.98 21.55
CA ILE A 107 11.29 -11.04 21.01
C ILE A 107 10.73 -11.64 19.73
N THR A 108 9.41 -11.70 19.66
CA THR A 108 8.65 -12.24 18.53
C THR A 108 7.77 -11.15 17.90
N ALA A 109 7.26 -11.39 16.70
CA ALA A 109 6.33 -10.48 16.05
C ALA A 109 5.01 -10.32 16.83
N GLY A 110 4.68 -11.26 17.71
CA GLY A 110 3.55 -11.13 18.63
C GLY A 110 3.76 -10.10 19.74
N ASP A 111 5.00 -9.64 19.98
CA ASP A 111 5.34 -8.65 21.01
C ASP A 111 5.17 -7.19 20.53
N PHE A 112 4.80 -6.97 19.26
CA PHE A 112 4.44 -5.64 18.78
C PHE A 112 3.22 -5.08 19.54
N GLU A 113 3.19 -3.77 19.72
CA GLU A 113 2.04 -3.10 20.31
C GLU A 113 0.78 -3.33 19.47
N LYS A 114 -0.35 -3.56 20.14
CA LYS A 114 -1.61 -3.80 19.42
C LYS A 114 -2.11 -2.50 18.82
N ASN A 115 -2.29 -2.50 17.51
CA ASN A 115 -2.94 -1.42 16.77
C ASN A 115 -4.23 -1.96 16.14
N ALA A 116 -5.28 -1.14 16.04
CA ALA A 116 -6.53 -1.53 15.40
C ALA A 116 -6.39 -1.70 13.87
N ASP A 117 -5.43 -0.97 13.27
CA ASP A 117 -5.25 -0.95 11.82
C ASP A 117 -4.29 -2.03 11.31
N VAL A 118 -3.55 -2.70 12.20
CA VAL A 118 -2.50 -3.67 11.86
C VAL A 118 -2.70 -4.98 12.60
N GLU A 119 -2.81 -6.07 11.86
CA GLU A 119 -2.88 -7.44 12.36
C GLU A 119 -1.62 -8.23 11.97
N VAL A 120 -0.91 -8.78 12.96
CA VAL A 120 0.25 -9.67 12.74
C VAL A 120 -0.26 -11.09 12.49
N VAL A 121 0.03 -11.63 11.30
CA VAL A 121 -0.46 -12.94 10.85
C VAL A 121 0.41 -14.10 11.37
N ASN A 122 1.71 -13.88 11.54
CA ASN A 122 2.68 -14.85 12.07
C ASN A 122 3.33 -14.36 13.37
N PRO A 123 2.61 -14.39 14.51
CA PRO A 123 3.09 -13.84 15.78
C PRO A 123 4.33 -14.58 16.34
N ASP A 124 4.56 -15.81 15.90
CA ASP A 124 5.68 -16.68 16.28
C ASP A 124 7.00 -16.35 15.58
N GLN A 125 6.99 -15.44 14.60
CA GLN A 125 8.20 -15.01 13.89
C GLN A 125 9.18 -14.35 14.87
N LEU A 126 10.41 -14.87 14.94
CA LEU A 126 11.48 -14.27 15.73
C LEU A 126 11.87 -12.92 15.14
N VAL A 127 12.01 -11.91 16.00
CA VAL A 127 12.55 -10.59 15.65
C VAL A 127 14.00 -10.47 16.14
N ALA A 128 14.22 -10.64 17.44
CA ALA A 128 15.52 -10.54 18.08
C ALA A 128 15.56 -11.32 19.42
N THR A 129 16.75 -11.54 19.97
CA THR A 129 16.97 -12.23 21.24
C THR A 129 17.78 -11.35 22.18
N LEU A 130 17.22 -11.01 23.33
CA LEU A 130 17.90 -10.27 24.40
C LEU A 130 18.64 -11.24 25.31
N THR A 131 19.94 -11.01 25.53
CA THR A 131 20.83 -11.92 26.26
C THR A 131 21.13 -11.48 27.69
N ASP A 132 20.75 -10.25 28.08
CA ASP A 132 21.04 -9.71 29.41
C ASP A 132 19.74 -9.30 30.14
N PRO A 133 19.60 -9.57 31.44
CA PRO A 133 18.44 -9.16 32.23
C PRO A 133 18.27 -7.63 32.36
N LYS A 134 19.29 -6.83 32.03
CA LYS A 134 19.22 -5.36 31.97
C LYS A 134 19.16 -4.82 30.54
N ALA A 135 19.04 -5.68 29.53
CA ALA A 135 18.87 -5.24 28.16
C ALA A 135 17.54 -4.49 28.01
N GLU A 136 17.60 -3.34 27.35
CA GLU A 136 16.42 -2.61 26.88
C GLU A 136 16.49 -2.54 25.36
N PHE A 137 15.38 -2.88 24.72
CA PHE A 137 15.24 -2.85 23.28
C PHE A 137 13.97 -2.11 22.93
N LYS A 138 14.13 -1.01 22.19
CA LYS A 138 13.02 -0.28 21.59
C LYS A 138 13.28 -0.13 20.10
N MET A 139 12.24 -0.42 19.33
CA MET A 139 12.23 -0.19 17.89
C MET A 139 10.87 0.36 17.47
N GLU A 140 10.90 1.13 16.40
CA GLU A 140 9.72 1.65 15.72
C GLU A 140 9.80 1.24 14.26
N VAL A 141 8.69 0.79 13.70
CA VAL A 141 8.57 0.42 12.29
C VAL A 141 7.47 1.19 11.61
N ILE A 142 7.71 1.54 10.35
CA ILE A 142 6.68 2.04 9.45
C ILE A 142 6.19 0.87 8.60
N ILE A 143 4.88 0.70 8.57
CA ILE A 143 4.19 -0.30 7.78
C ILE A 143 3.36 0.43 6.73
N GLU A 144 3.56 0.07 5.47
CA GLU A 144 2.82 0.64 4.35
C GLU A 144 2.09 -0.46 3.58
N ARG A 145 1.06 -0.06 2.84
CA ARG A 145 0.40 -0.91 1.86
C ARG A 145 0.99 -0.64 0.48
N GLY A 146 1.14 -1.71 -0.28
CA GLY A 146 1.75 -1.64 -1.60
C GLY A 146 1.45 -2.88 -2.43
N ARG A 147 2.16 -3.00 -3.55
CA ARG A 147 2.05 -4.13 -4.47
C ARG A 147 3.44 -4.58 -4.89
N GLY A 148 3.59 -5.88 -5.09
CA GLY A 148 4.84 -6.45 -5.58
C GLY A 148 6.00 -6.27 -4.60
N PHE A 149 7.08 -5.69 -5.09
CA PHE A 149 8.33 -5.50 -4.37
C PHE A 149 8.84 -4.08 -4.62
N LEU A 150 9.27 -3.41 -3.56
CA LEU A 150 9.87 -2.08 -3.61
C LEU A 150 11.24 -2.13 -2.97
N THR A 151 12.26 -1.71 -3.72
CA THR A 151 13.62 -1.61 -3.19
C THR A 151 13.82 -0.34 -2.39
N THR A 152 14.82 -0.38 -1.52
CA THR A 152 15.27 0.79 -0.74
C THR A 152 15.76 1.95 -1.62
N GLU A 153 16.19 1.67 -2.85
CA GLU A 153 16.69 2.67 -3.81
C GLU A 153 15.55 3.42 -4.52
N GLU A 154 14.43 2.74 -4.77
CA GLU A 154 13.23 3.31 -5.40
C GLU A 154 12.39 4.12 -4.42
N LYS A 155 12.58 3.91 -3.11
CA LYS A 155 11.81 4.61 -2.07
C LYS A 155 12.29 6.05 -1.92
N ASP A 156 11.35 6.99 -1.87
CA ASP A 156 11.66 8.36 -1.49
C ASP A 156 12.05 8.39 0.00
N LYS A 157 13.27 8.86 0.28
CA LYS A 157 13.82 8.94 1.64
C LYS A 157 13.60 10.31 2.27
N SER A 158 13.05 11.27 1.52
CA SER A 158 12.78 12.63 2.01
C SER A 158 11.70 12.67 3.09
N GLU A 159 10.77 11.71 3.07
CA GLU A 159 9.69 11.58 4.05
C GLU A 159 10.12 10.83 5.33
N LEU A 160 11.31 10.24 5.35
CA LEU A 160 11.78 9.47 6.51
C LEU A 160 12.38 10.37 7.58
N GLU A 161 11.99 10.12 8.82
CA GLU A 161 12.57 10.80 9.97
C GLU A 161 14.07 10.52 10.10
N ALA A 162 14.80 11.47 10.68
CA ALA A 162 16.21 11.29 10.99
C ALA A 162 16.41 10.06 11.90
N GLY A 163 17.28 9.13 11.47
CA GLY A 163 17.58 7.89 12.18
C GLY A 163 16.73 6.68 11.76
N MET A 164 15.78 6.84 10.84
CA MET A 164 15.12 5.71 10.20
C MET A 164 16.00 5.07 9.13
N ILE A 165 16.03 3.74 9.15
CA ILE A 165 16.69 2.89 8.16
C ILE A 165 15.59 2.36 7.24
N ALA A 166 15.64 2.76 5.98
CA ALA A 166 14.75 2.22 4.95
C ALA A 166 15.12 0.77 4.65
N ILE A 167 14.11 -0.08 4.42
CA ILE A 167 14.30 -1.49 4.10
C ILE A 167 13.46 -1.88 2.89
N ASP A 168 13.90 -2.90 2.16
CA ASP A 168 13.13 -3.41 1.03
C ASP A 168 11.80 -4.00 1.50
N ALA A 169 10.74 -3.64 0.80
CA ALA A 169 9.37 -3.99 1.15
C ALA A 169 8.83 -5.08 0.21
N ILE A 170 8.47 -6.23 0.79
CA ILE A 170 7.86 -7.35 0.07
C ILE A 170 6.35 -7.33 0.35
N PHE A 171 5.59 -6.65 -0.50
CA PHE A 171 4.14 -6.55 -0.34
C PHE A 171 3.39 -7.78 -0.84
N THR A 172 4.00 -8.55 -1.75
CA THR A 172 3.33 -9.71 -2.37
C THR A 172 2.95 -10.77 -1.32
N PRO A 173 1.65 -11.12 -1.19
CA PRO A 173 1.18 -12.13 -0.23
C PRO A 173 1.33 -13.57 -0.76
N ILE A 174 1.95 -13.75 -1.93
CA ILE A 174 2.10 -15.02 -2.64
C ILE A 174 3.54 -15.50 -2.54
N LYS A 175 3.75 -16.70 -2.02
CA LYS A 175 5.07 -17.33 -1.91
C LYS A 175 5.46 -18.02 -3.21
N ASN A 176 4.54 -18.78 -3.79
CA ASN A 176 4.82 -19.58 -4.97
C ASN A 176 3.56 -19.85 -5.79
N VAL A 177 3.73 -19.96 -7.09
CA VAL A 177 2.67 -20.32 -8.04
C VAL A 177 3.23 -21.30 -9.08
N ALA A 178 2.70 -22.51 -9.11
CA ALA A 178 3.02 -23.54 -10.10
C ALA A 178 1.87 -23.73 -11.07
N ILE A 179 2.18 -23.77 -12.37
CA ILE A 179 1.22 -24.02 -13.45
C ILE A 179 1.50 -25.41 -14.03
N LYS A 180 0.45 -26.20 -14.21
CA LYS A 180 0.47 -27.43 -15.00
C LYS A 180 -0.74 -27.44 -15.93
N VAL A 181 -0.53 -27.82 -17.18
CA VAL A 181 -1.60 -27.97 -18.17
C VAL A 181 -1.62 -29.42 -18.64
N GLU A 182 -2.81 -30.02 -18.64
CA GLU A 182 -3.05 -31.41 -19.05
C GLU A 182 -4.11 -31.45 -20.15
N ASN A 183 -4.05 -32.42 -21.06
CA ASN A 183 -5.07 -32.58 -22.09
C ASN A 183 -6.28 -33.34 -21.52
N VAL A 184 -7.49 -32.86 -21.81
CA VAL A 184 -8.75 -33.50 -21.43
C VAL A 184 -9.61 -33.79 -22.65
N ARG A 185 -10.38 -34.87 -22.54
CA ARG A 185 -11.31 -35.32 -23.57
C ARG A 185 -12.71 -34.81 -23.28
N VAL A 186 -13.30 -34.12 -24.25
CA VAL A 186 -14.71 -33.69 -24.23
C VAL A 186 -15.42 -34.36 -25.42
N GLY A 187 -16.27 -35.33 -25.12
CA GLY A 187 -16.95 -36.14 -26.15
C GLY A 187 -15.97 -36.97 -26.99
N GLN A 188 -15.83 -36.63 -28.27
CA GLN A 188 -14.91 -37.31 -29.20
C GLN A 188 -13.58 -36.56 -29.38
N ILE A 189 -13.49 -35.32 -28.90
CA ILE A 189 -12.34 -34.43 -29.08
C ILE A 189 -11.43 -34.50 -27.85
N THR A 190 -10.11 -34.61 -28.04
CA THR A 190 -9.12 -34.87 -26.97
C THR A 190 -8.10 -33.75 -26.75
N ASN A 191 -8.23 -32.61 -27.43
CA ASN A 191 -7.25 -31.51 -27.40
C ASN A 191 -7.69 -30.31 -26.54
N PHE A 192 -8.68 -30.49 -25.66
CA PHE A 192 -9.02 -29.45 -24.67
C PHE A 192 -7.98 -29.43 -23.56
N ASP A 193 -7.75 -28.26 -22.98
CA ASP A 193 -6.80 -28.07 -21.90
C ASP A 193 -7.53 -28.12 -20.54
N LYS A 194 -6.86 -28.71 -19.55
CA LYS A 194 -7.14 -28.56 -18.13
C LYS A 194 -6.01 -27.78 -17.50
N LEU A 195 -6.33 -26.63 -16.93
CA LEU A 195 -5.38 -25.83 -16.16
C LEU A 195 -5.42 -26.27 -14.69
N ILE A 196 -4.26 -26.60 -14.15
CA ILE A 196 -4.02 -26.89 -12.73
C ILE A 196 -3.05 -25.83 -12.23
N LEU A 197 -3.51 -25.00 -11.30
CA LEU A 197 -2.72 -23.91 -10.71
C LEU A 197 -2.58 -24.15 -9.21
N THR A 198 -1.36 -24.42 -8.75
CA THR A 198 -1.04 -24.52 -7.32
C THR A 198 -0.60 -23.16 -6.82
N ILE A 199 -1.33 -22.60 -5.84
CA ILE A 199 -1.11 -21.29 -5.26
C ILE A 199 -0.74 -21.48 -3.79
N GLU A 200 0.42 -20.94 -3.39
CA GLU A 200 0.89 -20.92 -2.01
C GLU A 200 0.96 -19.48 -1.50
N THR A 201 0.22 -19.17 -0.44
CA THR A 201 0.18 -17.84 0.18
C THR A 201 0.95 -17.80 1.50
N ASP A 202 1.26 -16.60 1.96
CA ASP A 202 1.89 -16.37 3.26
C ASP A 202 0.92 -16.45 4.45
N GLY A 203 -0.38 -16.55 4.19
CA GLY A 203 -1.45 -16.59 5.20
C GLY A 203 -2.19 -15.26 5.37
N THR A 204 -1.69 -14.16 4.80
CA THR A 204 -2.34 -12.84 4.85
C THR A 204 -3.64 -12.84 4.04
N ILE A 205 -3.66 -13.57 2.93
CA ILE A 205 -4.83 -13.81 2.07
C ILE A 205 -5.04 -15.31 1.85
N SER A 206 -6.30 -15.71 1.70
CA SER A 206 -6.61 -17.10 1.30
C SER A 206 -6.21 -17.34 -0.17
N PRO A 207 -5.69 -18.52 -0.54
CA PRO A 207 -5.35 -18.82 -1.93
C PRO A 207 -6.51 -18.65 -2.92
N GLN A 208 -7.74 -18.91 -2.44
CA GLN A 208 -8.95 -18.78 -3.26
C GLN A 208 -9.28 -17.31 -3.53
N ASP A 209 -9.15 -16.45 -2.53
CA ASP A 209 -9.44 -15.03 -2.67
C ASP A 209 -8.35 -14.33 -3.48
N ALA A 210 -7.09 -14.72 -3.29
CA ALA A 210 -5.98 -14.29 -4.15
C ALA A 210 -6.21 -14.58 -5.63
N ALA A 211 -6.72 -15.77 -5.96
CA ALA A 211 -7.06 -16.15 -7.34
C ALA A 211 -8.19 -15.29 -7.91
N LYS A 212 -9.26 -15.04 -7.13
CA LYS A 212 -10.38 -14.19 -7.53
C LYS A 212 -9.95 -12.74 -7.73
N GLU A 213 -9.16 -12.20 -6.83
CA GLU A 213 -8.67 -10.82 -6.90
C GLU A 213 -7.74 -10.63 -8.09
N SER A 214 -6.86 -11.60 -8.36
CA SER A 214 -6.03 -11.59 -9.56
C SER A 214 -6.87 -11.65 -10.85
N ALA A 215 -7.91 -12.48 -10.88
CA ALA A 215 -8.83 -12.54 -12.01
C ALA A 215 -9.58 -11.22 -12.20
N LYS A 216 -10.02 -10.57 -11.11
CA LYS A 216 -10.66 -9.25 -11.15
C LYS A 216 -9.73 -8.19 -11.76
N ILE A 217 -8.47 -8.13 -11.31
CA ILE A 217 -7.47 -7.21 -11.85
C ILE A 217 -7.32 -7.41 -13.37
N LEU A 218 -7.23 -8.66 -13.83
CA LEU A 218 -7.12 -8.95 -15.27
C LEU A 218 -8.38 -8.53 -16.04
N ILE A 219 -9.56 -8.81 -15.51
CA ILE A 219 -10.84 -8.39 -16.10
C ILE A 219 -10.91 -6.87 -16.22
N ASP A 220 -10.49 -6.13 -15.18
CA ASP A 220 -10.49 -4.67 -15.21
C ASP A 220 -9.62 -4.11 -16.35
N HIS A 221 -8.47 -4.74 -16.64
CA HIS A 221 -7.64 -4.38 -17.80
C HIS A 221 -8.32 -4.74 -19.14
N PHE A 222 -8.92 -5.92 -19.25
CA PHE A 222 -9.61 -6.34 -20.47
C PHE A 222 -10.88 -5.52 -20.74
N ASN A 223 -11.56 -5.03 -19.71
CA ASN A 223 -12.71 -4.14 -19.85
C ASN A 223 -12.32 -2.82 -20.53
N ILE A 224 -11.15 -2.26 -20.22
CA ILE A 224 -10.64 -1.06 -20.91
C ILE A 224 -10.42 -1.34 -22.41
N ILE A 225 -9.89 -2.52 -22.74
CA ILE A 225 -9.70 -2.92 -24.15
C ILE A 225 -11.04 -3.08 -24.87
N MET A 226 -12.06 -3.59 -24.18
CA MET A 226 -13.39 -3.83 -24.74
C MET A 226 -14.22 -2.54 -24.91
N GLU A 227 -14.17 -1.65 -23.92
CA GLU A 227 -14.98 -0.43 -23.84
C GLU A 227 -14.33 0.77 -24.56
N GLY A 228 -13.01 0.74 -24.80
CA GLY A 228 -12.24 1.88 -25.28
C GLY A 228 -11.73 2.77 -24.13
N GLU A 229 -11.13 3.92 -24.47
CA GLU A 229 -10.50 4.82 -23.50
C GLU A 229 -11.41 5.14 -22.30
N ARG A 230 -10.95 4.76 -21.11
CA ARG A 230 -11.38 5.43 -19.88
C ARG A 230 -10.59 6.73 -19.77
N LYS A 231 -11.27 7.86 -19.51
CA LYS A 231 -10.59 9.04 -18.99
C LYS A 231 -9.74 8.59 -17.79
N PRO A 232 -8.45 8.94 -17.73
CA PRO A 232 -7.62 8.52 -16.61
C PRO A 232 -8.32 8.92 -15.32
N ALA A 233 -8.41 8.00 -14.35
CA ALA A 233 -8.57 8.43 -12.98
C ALA A 233 -7.36 9.31 -12.70
N GLU A 234 -7.58 10.56 -12.32
CA GLU A 234 -6.50 11.50 -11.99
C GLU A 234 -5.56 10.80 -11.01
N ILE A 235 -4.36 10.47 -11.48
CA ILE A 235 -3.27 10.11 -10.59
C ILE A 235 -3.02 11.43 -9.85
N PRO A 236 -3.20 11.52 -8.52
CA PRO A 236 -2.87 12.74 -7.81
C PRO A 236 -1.37 12.96 -7.99
N VAL A 237 -1.02 13.84 -8.91
CA VAL A 237 0.34 14.37 -9.03
C VAL A 237 0.49 15.25 -7.81
N PHE A 238 1.29 14.80 -6.85
CA PHE A 238 1.69 15.64 -5.74
C PHE A 238 2.53 16.78 -6.33
N ASP A 239 1.94 17.96 -6.43
CA ASP A 239 2.62 19.18 -6.86
C ASP A 239 3.22 19.85 -5.60
N PRO A 240 4.55 19.77 -5.38
CA PRO A 240 5.19 20.35 -4.21
C PRO A 240 5.14 21.89 -4.19
N GLU A 241 4.74 22.57 -5.27
CA GLU A 241 4.69 24.04 -5.33
C GLU A 241 3.35 24.63 -4.86
N ALA A 242 2.32 23.82 -4.64
CA ALA A 242 1.01 24.29 -4.18
C ALA A 242 0.96 24.68 -2.68
N GLN A 243 2.00 24.35 -1.89
CA GLN A 243 2.07 24.73 -0.47
C GLN A 243 2.75 26.08 -0.21
N THR A 244 3.46 26.64 -1.19
CA THR A 244 4.21 27.90 -1.03
C THR A 244 3.39 29.16 -1.35
N ARG A 245 2.13 29.01 -1.77
CA ARG A 245 1.13 30.10 -1.88
C ARG A 245 0.00 29.91 -0.87
N ARG A 246 0.33 29.87 0.42
CA ARG A 246 -0.60 30.36 1.45
C ARG A 246 -0.05 31.69 1.91
N GLU A 247 -0.70 32.77 1.47
CA GLU A 247 -0.53 34.08 2.08
C GLU A 247 -0.85 33.98 3.58
N PRO A 248 -0.11 34.67 4.46
CA PRO A 248 -0.30 34.57 5.89
C PRO A 248 -1.66 35.13 6.29
N ALA A 249 -2.41 34.35 7.07
CA ALA A 249 -3.62 34.81 7.74
C ALA A 249 -3.26 35.88 8.78
N GLU A 250 -3.64 37.14 8.52
CA GLU A 250 -3.73 38.15 9.56
C GLU A 250 -4.87 37.78 10.50
N GLY A 251 -4.53 37.54 11.76
CA GLY A 251 -5.50 37.33 12.83
C GLY A 251 -6.13 38.63 13.28
N GLN A 252 -7.34 38.51 13.85
CA GLN A 252 -7.71 39.28 15.03
C GLN A 252 -8.67 38.47 15.89
N GLU A 253 -8.37 38.51 17.18
CA GLU A 253 -8.93 37.76 18.29
C GLU A 253 -10.29 38.36 18.68
N GLU A 254 -11.32 37.52 18.83
CA GLU A 254 -12.51 37.85 19.63
C GLU A 254 -12.23 37.43 21.08
N ILE A 255 -12.06 38.42 21.97
CA ILE A 255 -12.16 38.24 23.43
C ILE A 255 -13.52 38.75 23.88
N GLU A 256 -14.35 37.83 24.39
CA GLU A 256 -15.54 38.13 25.18
C GLU A 256 -15.12 38.70 26.55
N GLU A 257 -15.55 39.93 26.86
CA GLU A 257 -15.59 40.44 28.23
C GLU A 257 -17.03 40.85 28.56
N VAL A 258 -17.59 40.22 29.59
CA VAL A 258 -18.88 40.55 30.20
C VAL A 258 -18.59 41.29 31.50
N THR A 259 -19.02 42.55 31.62
CA THR A 259 -19.47 43.13 32.90
C THR A 259 -20.43 44.31 32.69
N GLU A 260 -21.37 44.41 33.63
CA GLU A 260 -22.55 45.29 33.71
C GLU A 260 -22.24 46.79 33.82
N GLU A 261 -23.17 47.62 33.30
CA GLU A 261 -23.90 48.72 33.98
C GLU A 261 -24.23 49.92 33.05
N GLY A 262 -25.50 50.36 33.07
CA GLY A 262 -25.85 51.80 33.07
C GLY A 262 -26.15 52.56 31.76
N GLU A 263 -27.46 52.70 31.49
CA GLU A 263 -28.18 53.95 31.08
C GLU A 263 -27.86 54.76 29.79
N GLU A 264 -28.93 54.87 28.97
CA GLU A 264 -29.50 56.05 28.27
C GLU A 264 -28.87 56.72 27.02
N LYS A 265 -29.75 56.85 25.99
CA LYS A 265 -30.00 57.98 25.05
C LYS A 265 -28.94 58.26 23.96
N SER A 266 -29.21 58.11 22.66
CA SER A 266 -30.17 58.73 21.70
C SER A 266 -29.46 59.72 20.75
N GLU A 267 -29.96 59.80 19.51
CA GLU A 267 -29.72 60.83 18.46
C GLU A 267 -28.67 60.52 17.36
N GLU A 268 -29.15 59.88 16.29
CA GLU A 268 -29.38 60.44 14.93
C GLU A 268 -28.58 61.70 14.49
N SER A 269 -27.84 61.61 13.37
CA SER A 269 -27.91 62.57 12.24
C SER A 269 -26.92 62.28 11.09
N GLU A 270 -27.49 62.10 9.90
CA GLU A 270 -27.16 62.73 8.59
C GLU A 270 -25.75 62.61 7.92
N GLU A 271 -25.78 61.88 6.80
CA GLU A 271 -25.11 62.01 5.48
C GLU A 271 -24.82 63.46 4.94
N PRO A 272 -24.28 63.69 3.71
CA PRO A 272 -23.21 63.02 2.91
C PRO A 272 -22.37 64.06 2.08
N LYS A 273 -21.72 63.59 0.98
CA LYS A 273 -21.09 64.29 -0.21
C LYS A 273 -19.54 64.35 -0.18
N GLU A 274 -18.78 64.31 -1.29
CA GLU A 274 -19.04 64.56 -2.72
C GLU A 274 -17.89 63.98 -3.59
N GLU A 275 -18.22 63.77 -4.86
CA GLU A 275 -17.48 63.54 -6.12
C GLU A 275 -15.96 63.81 -6.23
N ALA A 276 -15.25 63.02 -7.07
CA ALA A 276 -14.94 63.42 -8.47
C ALA A 276 -13.91 62.50 -9.18
N GLU A 277 -14.26 62.09 -10.41
CA GLU A 277 -13.45 62.06 -11.68
C GLU A 277 -12.05 61.39 -11.72
N LYS A 278 -11.54 60.74 -12.79
CA LYS A 278 -11.90 60.61 -14.22
C LYS A 278 -11.01 59.51 -14.87
N LYS A 279 -11.61 58.75 -15.79
CA LYS A 279 -11.15 58.19 -17.09
C LYS A 279 -9.66 58.22 -17.55
N ALA A 280 -9.20 57.07 -18.06
CA ALA A 280 -8.55 56.83 -19.38
C ALA A 280 -8.13 55.33 -19.46
N GLU A 281 -8.84 54.41 -20.12
CA GLU A 281 -8.92 54.09 -21.56
C GLU A 281 -7.58 53.64 -22.20
N GLU A 282 -7.51 52.34 -22.50
CA GLU A 282 -6.46 51.58 -23.20
C GLU A 282 -6.37 51.94 -24.70
N PRO A 283 -5.35 51.41 -25.40
CA PRO A 283 -5.69 50.69 -26.62
C PRO A 283 -4.96 49.35 -26.81
N GLU A 284 -5.71 48.38 -27.35
CA GLU A 284 -5.22 47.24 -28.13
C GLU A 284 -4.57 47.72 -29.44
N GLU A 285 -3.52 47.03 -29.94
CA GLU A 285 -3.60 46.28 -31.21
C GLU A 285 -2.28 45.59 -31.57
N SER A 286 -2.47 44.35 -32.01
CA SER A 286 -1.69 43.43 -32.86
C SER A 286 -0.73 43.98 -33.93
N ALA A 287 0.35 43.21 -34.17
CA ALA A 287 0.81 42.68 -35.48
C ALA A 287 2.12 41.88 -35.25
N GLU A 288 2.19 40.58 -35.52
CA GLU A 288 2.56 39.96 -36.83
C GLU A 288 3.89 40.47 -37.41
N GLU A 289 4.95 39.64 -37.42
CA GLU A 289 5.55 39.03 -38.64
C GLU A 289 6.94 38.39 -38.38
N GLU A 290 7.09 37.21 -38.98
CA GLU A 290 8.28 36.44 -39.42
C GLU A 290 9.70 36.95 -39.15
N LYS A 291 10.53 36.04 -38.57
CA LYS A 291 11.63 35.37 -39.29
C LYS A 291 12.19 34.17 -38.55
#